data_AF-A0A9E2MVA9-F1
#
_entry.id   AF-A0A9E2MVA9-F1
#
_cell.length_a   1.000
_cell.length_b   1.000
_cell.length_c   1.000
_cell.angle_alpha   90.00
_cell.angle_beta   90.00
_cell.angle_gamma   90.00
#
_symmetry.space_group_name_H-M   'P 1'
#
loop_
_entity.id
_entity.type
_entity.pdbx_description
1 polymer ?
#
loop_
_entity_poly.entity_id
_entity_poly.type
_entity_poly.pdbx_seq_one_letter_code
_entity_poly.pdbx_strand_id
1 'polypeptide(L)' 'LVNREGFAVAFSLHPHTVGQMMAVADAGKVMPPKSTWFEPKLRSGLFTFLLE' A
#
# COMPACT_ATOMS: atom_id res chain seq x y z
N LEU A 1 13.17 10.61 8.03
CA LEU A 1 13.57 9.18 8.07
C LEU A 1 15.08 9.03 8.20
N VAL A 2 15.88 9.70 7.36
CA VAL A 2 17.35 9.57 7.34
C VAL A 2 18.08 10.07 8.61
N ASN A 3 17.44 10.89 9.46
CA ASN A 3 18.08 11.43 10.67
C ASN A 3 18.16 10.43 11.85
N ARG A 4 17.97 9.13 11.61
CA ARG A 4 18.10 8.05 12.62
C ARG A 4 19.30 7.18 12.28
N GLU A 5 20.03 6.71 13.30
CA GLU A 5 21.14 5.78 13.11
C GLU A 5 20.70 4.54 12.32
N GLY A 6 21.55 4.08 11.41
CA GLY A 6 21.31 2.89 10.59
C GLY A 6 20.74 3.14 9.18
N PHE A 7 20.41 4.38 8.81
CA PHE A 7 19.89 4.70 7.48
C PHE A 7 20.78 5.72 6.75
N ALA A 8 21.26 5.38 5.55
CA ALA A 8 22.11 6.26 4.74
C ALA A 8 21.33 7.09 3.70
N VAL A 9 20.18 6.60 3.23
CA VAL A 9 19.39 7.22 2.16
C VAL A 9 17.91 6.90 2.34
N ALA A 10 17.05 7.79 1.82
CA ALA A 10 15.61 7.56 1.73
C ALA A 10 15.11 7.93 0.33
N PHE A 11 14.24 7.10 -0.22
CA PHE A 11 13.58 7.32 -1.51
C PHE A 11 12.11 7.70 -1.27
N SER A 12 11.67 8.75 -1.95
CA SER A 12 10.25 9.12 -2.01
C SER A 12 9.78 8.93 -3.44
N LEU A 13 8.63 8.27 -3.59
CA LEU A 13 8.02 7.95 -4.88
C LEU A 13 6.69 8.70 -5.00
N HIS A 14 6.31 9.06 -6.22
CA HIS A 14 5.01 9.68 -6.46
C HIS A 14 3.88 8.68 -6.16
N PRO A 15 2.86 9.06 -5.37
CA PRO A 15 1.76 8.17 -5.07
C PRO A 15 0.96 7.86 -6.33
N HIS A 16 0.53 6.61 -6.46
CA HIS A 16 -0.28 6.19 -7.60
C HIS A 16 -1.75 6.48 -7.29
N THR A 17 -2.53 6.80 -8.31
CA THR A 17 -3.98 6.95 -8.16
C THR A 17 -4.65 5.58 -8.04
N VAL A 18 -5.88 5.55 -7.52
CA VAL A 18 -6.68 4.32 -7.49
C VAL A 18 -6.90 3.76 -8.90
N GLY A 19 -7.17 4.61 -9.89
CA GLY A 19 -7.36 4.18 -11.28
C GLY A 19 -6.13 3.49 -11.88
N GLN A 20 -4.92 3.98 -11.58
CA GLN A 20 -3.68 3.32 -11.99
C GLN A 20 -3.50 1.96 -11.33
N MET A 21 -3.88 1.83 -10.06
CA MET A 21 -3.84 0.56 -9.34
C MET A 21 -4.81 -0.45 -9.96
N MET A 22 -6.02 -0.03 -10.32
CA MET A 22 -7.02 -0.87 -10.99
C MET A 22 -6.51 -1.33 -12.36
N ALA A 23 -5.94 -0.43 -13.17
CA ALA A 23 -5.40 -0.79 -14.48
C ALA A 23 -4.26 -1.84 -14.41
N VAL A 24 -3.44 -1.82 -13.34
CA VAL A 24 -2.41 -2.85 -13.12
C VAL A 24 -3.05 -4.21 -12.83
N ALA A 25 -4.10 -4.24 -12.00
CA ALA A 25 -4.82 -5.46 -11.68
C ALA A 25 -5.57 -6.02 -12.91
N ASP A 26 -6.25 -5.17 -13.68
CA ASP A 26 -6.95 -5.54 -14.91
C ASP A 26 -6.00 -6.13 -15.96
N ALA A 27 -4.74 -5.67 -15.97
CA ALA A 27 -3.68 -6.23 -16.81
C ALA A 27 -3.09 -7.56 -16.29
N GLY A 28 -3.63 -8.13 -15.20
CA GLY A 28 -3.12 -9.35 -14.58
C GLY A 28 -1.73 -9.21 -13.98
N LYS A 29 -1.31 -7.98 -13.64
CA LYS A 29 0.01 -7.67 -13.08
C LYS A 29 -0.07 -7.40 -11.58
N VAL A 30 1.10 -7.35 -10.96
CA VAL A 30 1.24 -7.03 -9.53
C VAL A 30 2.03 -5.74 -9.34
N MET A 31 1.65 -4.99 -8.31
CA MET A 31 2.42 -3.83 -7.86
C MET A 31 3.74 -4.29 -7.24
N PRO A 32 4.84 -3.53 -7.39
CA PRO A 32 6.06 -3.78 -6.65
C PRO A 32 5.81 -3.83 -5.13
N PRO A 33 6.55 -4.66 -4.38
CA PRO A 33 6.38 -4.73 -2.94
C PRO A 33 6.61 -3.37 -2.30
N LYS A 34 5.68 -2.97 -1.41
CA LYS A 34 5.70 -1.71 -0.64
C LYS A 34 5.62 -0.42 -1.48
N SER A 35 5.21 -0.48 -2.74
CA SER A 35 5.01 0.72 -3.57
C SER A 35 3.65 1.40 -3.37
N THR A 36 2.75 0.85 -2.55
CA THR A 36 1.42 1.39 -2.28
C THR A 36 1.10 1.44 -0.78
N TRP A 37 0.40 2.48 -0.36
CA TRP A 37 -0.18 2.65 0.98
C TRP A 37 -1.65 3.05 0.86
N PHE A 38 -2.51 2.43 1.66
CA PHE A 38 -3.95 2.68 1.69
C PHE A 38 -4.37 3.02 3.12
N GLU A 39 -5.23 4.01 3.25
CA GLU A 39 -5.80 4.49 4.51
C GLU A 39 -7.33 4.60 4.32
N PRO A 40 -8.14 4.01 5.21
CA PRO A 40 -7.76 3.16 6.34
C PRO A 40 -7.23 1.82 5.85
N LYS A 41 -6.31 1.22 6.62
CA LYS A 41 -6.02 -0.20 6.45
C LYS A 41 -7.30 -0.98 6.71
N LEU A 42 -7.80 -1.68 5.70
CA LEU A 42 -8.83 -2.69 5.84
C LEU A 42 -8.51 -3.51 7.09
N ARG A 43 -9.45 -3.56 8.04
CA ARG A 43 -9.38 -4.44 9.23
C ARG A 43 -9.58 -5.90 8.83
N SER A 44 -9.02 -6.32 7.71
CA SER A 44 -9.03 -7.70 7.23
C SER A 44 -8.07 -8.51 8.10
N GLY A 45 -8.64 -9.21 9.08
CA GLY A 45 -7.93 -10.03 10.07
C GLY A 45 -8.72 -10.26 11.37
N LEU A 46 -9.70 -9.40 11.67
CA LEU A 46 -10.69 -9.66 12.72
C LEU A 46 -11.99 -10.04 12.03
N PHE A 47 -12.52 -11.25 12.27
CA PHE A 47 -13.91 -11.56 11.92
C PHE A 47 -14.79 -10.52 12.61
N THR A 48 -15.27 -9.51 11.88
CA THR A 48 -16.42 -8.74 12.30
C THR A 48 -17.61 -9.66 12.06
N PHE A 49 -18.02 -10.41 13.09
CA PHE A 49 -19.31 -11.09 13.06
C PHE A 49 -20.35 -10.10 12.52
N LEU A 50 -21.03 -10.46 11.44
CA LEU A 50 -22.29 -9.81 11.12
C LEU A 50 -23.23 -10.20 12.27
N LEU A 51 -23.48 -9.25 13.17
CA LEU A 51 -24.61 -9.36 14.09
C LEU A 51 -25.87 -9.33 13.21
N GLU A 52 -26.64 -10.41 13.26
CA GLU A 52 -28.06 -10.37 12.88
C GLU A 52 -28.82 -9.41 13.81
#